data_AF-A0A9Q3DJE2-F1
#
_entry.id   AF-A0A9Q3DJE2-F1
#
_cell.length_a   1.000
_cell.length_b   1.000
_cell.length_c   1.000
_cell.angle_alpha   90.00
_cell.angle_beta   90.00
_cell.angle_gamma   90.00
#
_symmetry.space_group_name_H-M   'P 1'
#
loop_
_entity.id
_entity.type
_entity.pdbx_description
1 polymer ?
#
loop_
_entity_poly.entity_id
_entity_poly.type
_entity_poly.pdbx_seq_one_letter_code
_entity_poly.pdbx_strand_id
1 'polypeptide(L)'
;MSFLGFESYYRQHLKDFPIHATSLYRICDQQNLFEMTQERILAYGNIKYALTNAPLLLMPELKIPFKLYINACGEGLGASLHQVQIVNDKPYEGPGCFTSREIKPKEARYGASQMKCLCLV
;
A
#
# COMPACT_ATOMS: atom_id res chain seq x y z
N MET A 1 7.49 -9.09 16.49
CA MET A 1 7.83 -7.70 16.08
C MET A 1 8.70 -7.63 14.82
N SER A 2 9.70 -8.51 14.64
CA SER A 2 10.63 -8.43 13.49
C SER A 2 9.98 -8.51 12.10
N PHE A 3 8.94 -9.33 11.93
CA PHE A 3 8.26 -9.51 10.63
C PHE A 3 7.52 -8.23 10.19
N LEU A 4 6.70 -7.66 11.08
CA LEU A 4 5.95 -6.42 10.80
C LEU A 4 6.87 -5.23 10.52
N GLY A 5 8.02 -5.15 11.21
CA GLY A 5 9.03 -4.13 10.92
C GLY A 5 9.62 -4.28 9.51
N PHE A 6 10.01 -5.49 9.11
CA PHE A 6 10.50 -5.78 7.77
C PHE A 6 9.44 -5.47 6.69
N GLU A 7 8.23 -5.96 6.91
CA GLU A 7 7.11 -5.75 6.02
C GLU A 7 6.78 -4.25 5.84
N SER A 8 6.79 -3.48 6.94
CA SER A 8 6.55 -2.03 6.90
C SER A 8 7.57 -1.25 6.06
N TYR A 9 8.80 -1.75 5.96
CA TYR A 9 9.84 -1.15 5.10
C TYR A 9 9.51 -1.33 3.62
N TYR A 10 9.00 -2.50 3.23
CA TYR A 10 8.64 -2.82 1.85
C TYR A 10 7.20 -2.43 1.48
N ARG A 11 6.43 -1.82 2.38
CA ARG A 11 5.02 -1.42 2.12
C ARG A 11 4.84 -0.62 0.83
N GLN A 12 5.85 0.15 0.41
CA GLN A 12 5.80 0.94 -0.82
C GLN A 12 5.86 0.11 -2.12
N HIS A 13 6.20 -1.17 -2.01
CA HIS A 13 6.27 -2.13 -3.11
C HIS A 13 5.02 -3.03 -3.15
N LEU A 14 4.18 -2.93 -2.12
CA LEU A 14 3.02 -3.79 -1.92
C LEU A 14 1.75 -2.99 -2.16
N LYS A 15 1.00 -3.39 -3.18
CA LYS A 15 -0.33 -2.83 -3.44
C LYS A 15 -1.28 -3.25 -2.32
N ASP A 16 -2.14 -2.32 -1.89
CA ASP A 16 -3.22 -2.56 -0.91
C ASP A 16 -2.73 -3.11 0.46
N PHE A 17 -1.47 -2.82 0.78
CA PHE A 17 -0.78 -3.25 1.99
C PHE A 17 -1.55 -3.11 3.31
N PRO A 18 -2.18 -1.96 3.63
CA PRO A 18 -2.80 -1.72 4.93
C PRO A 18 -3.95 -2.70 5.18
N ILE A 19 -4.72 -3.05 4.14
CA ILE A 19 -5.87 -3.95 4.26
C ILE A 19 -5.44 -5.30 4.85
N HIS A 20 -4.28 -5.81 4.43
CA HIS A 20 -3.76 -7.09 4.93
C HIS A 20 -3.04 -6.92 6.28
N ALA A 21 -2.24 -5.87 6.42
CA ALA A 21 -1.39 -5.67 7.58
C ALA A 21 -2.18 -5.28 8.85
N THR A 22 -3.35 -4.65 8.73
CA THR A 22 -4.18 -4.24 9.88
C THR A 22 -4.57 -5.39 10.78
N SER A 23 -4.92 -6.55 10.21
CA SER A 23 -5.26 -7.75 10.97
C SER A 23 -4.08 -8.24 11.84
N LEU A 24 -2.85 -8.04 11.37
CA LEU A 24 -1.61 -8.41 12.06
C LEU A 24 -1.18 -7.33 13.07
N TYR A 25 -1.34 -6.04 12.76
CA TYR A 25 -1.04 -4.95 13.71
C TYR A 25 -1.92 -5.00 14.95
N ARG A 26 -3.18 -5.47 14.84
CA ARG A 26 -4.07 -5.69 15.99
C ARG A 26 -3.51 -6.69 17.02
N ILE A 27 -2.64 -7.60 16.61
CA ILE A 27 -1.95 -8.56 17.51
C ILE A 27 -0.95 -7.84 18.43
N CYS A 28 -0.42 -6.69 18.01
CA CYS A 28 0.55 -5.92 18.79
C CYS A 28 -0.10 -5.01 19.85
N ASP A 29 -1.43 -4.98 19.92
CA ASP A 29 -2.15 -4.28 20.97
C ASP A 29 -2.12 -5.08 22.27
N GLN A 30 -1.84 -4.42 23.40
CA GLN A 30 -1.74 -5.06 24.72
C GLN A 30 -3.07 -5.64 25.19
N GLN A 31 -4.19 -5.17 24.63
CA GLN A 31 -5.54 -5.65 24.97
C GLN A 31 -5.95 -6.91 24.21
N ASN A 32 -5.21 -7.31 23.17
CA ASN A 32 -5.55 -8.47 22.35
C ASN A 32 -4.70 -9.69 22.72
N LEU A 33 -5.35 -10.85 22.79
CA LEU A 33 -4.63 -12.11 22.87
C LEU A 33 -3.84 -12.36 21.58
N PHE A 34 -2.60 -12.82 21.75
CA PHE A 34 -1.75 -13.28 20.66
C PHE A 34 -2.30 -14.59 20.11
N GLU A 35 -3.19 -14.49 19.12
CA GLU A 35 -3.81 -15.64 18.46
C GLU A 35 -3.67 -15.53 16.94
N MET A 36 -3.20 -16.60 16.29
CA MET A 36 -3.18 -16.68 14.82
C MET A 36 -4.51 -17.24 14.34
N THR A 37 -5.53 -16.37 14.28
CA THR A 37 -6.83 -16.70 13.67
C THR A 37 -6.65 -17.00 12.17
N GLN A 38 -7.63 -17.67 11.57
CA GLN A 38 -7.60 -18.00 10.14
C GLN A 38 -7.41 -16.76 9.25
N GLU A 39 -8.03 -15.64 9.61
CA GLU A 39 -7.85 -14.34 8.94
C GLU A 39 -6.39 -13.87 8.98
N ARG A 40 -5.75 -13.95 10.14
CA ARG A 40 -4.34 -13.53 10.34
C ARG A 40 -3.37 -14.45 9.59
N ILE A 41 -3.65 -15.75 9.56
CA ILE A 41 -2.85 -16.72 8.77
C ILE A 41 -2.94 -16.39 7.28
N LEU A 42 -4.14 -16.09 6.78
CA LEU A 42 -4.34 -15.68 5.38
C LEU A 42 -3.64 -14.36 5.07
N ALA A 43 -3.77 -13.36 5.95
CA ALA A 43 -3.09 -12.08 5.80
C ALA A 43 -1.56 -12.24 5.74
N TYR A 44 -0.98 -13.02 6.66
CA TYR A 44 0.45 -13.35 6.66
C TYR A 44 0.90 -14.03 5.36
N GLY A 45 0.11 -14.99 4.87
CA GLY A 45 0.36 -15.66 3.60
C GLY A 45 0.32 -14.71 2.40
N ASN A 46 -0.69 -13.84 2.34
CA ASN A 46 -0.84 -12.86 1.28
C ASN A 46 0.30 -11.85 1.24
N ILE A 47 0.71 -11.35 2.41
CA ILE A 47 1.86 -10.45 2.54
C ILE A 47 3.14 -11.13 2.06
N LYS A 48 3.38 -12.38 2.50
CA LYS A 48 4.55 -13.14 2.06
C LYS A 48 4.55 -13.35 0.54
N TYR A 49 3.41 -13.73 -0.02
CA TYR A 49 3.26 -13.89 -1.46
C TYR A 49 3.48 -12.58 -2.22
N ALA A 50 2.93 -11.47 -1.71
CA ALA A 50 3.08 -10.16 -2.32
C ALA A 50 4.53 -9.66 -2.24
N LEU A 51 5.26 -9.96 -1.16
CA LEU A 51 6.69 -9.66 -1.04
C LEU A 51 7.55 -10.46 -2.02
N THR A 52 7.24 -11.75 -2.24
CA THR A 52 8.00 -12.59 -3.17
C THR A 52 7.68 -12.33 -4.63
N ASN A 53 6.48 -11.81 -4.92
CA ASN A 53 6.00 -11.53 -6.27
C ASN A 53 5.82 -10.03 -6.53
N ALA A 54 6.45 -9.18 -5.71
CA ALA A 54 6.29 -7.74 -5.81
C ALA A 54 6.69 -7.28 -7.22
N PRO A 55 5.92 -6.40 -7.86
CA PRO A 55 6.31 -5.83 -9.14
C PRO A 55 7.64 -5.09 -8.96
N LEU A 56 8.57 -5.28 -9.90
CA LEU A 56 9.78 -4.45 -9.99
C LEU A 56 9.34 -2.99 -10.06
N LEU A 57 9.64 -2.23 -9.00
CA LEU A 57 9.44 -0.79 -9.04
C LEU A 57 10.47 -0.17 -9.98
N LEU A 58 10.01 0.74 -10.83
CA LEU A 58 10.91 1.53 -11.66
C LEU A 58 11.75 2.45 -10.77
N MET A 59 13.05 2.52 -11.07
CA MET A 59 13.94 3.49 -10.42
C MET A 59 13.49 4.89 -10.85
N PRO A 60 13.14 5.80 -9.92
CA PRO A 60 12.58 7.09 -10.27
C PRO A 60 13.59 7.99 -10.98
N GLU A 61 13.23 8.50 -12.15
CA GLU A 61 14.02 9.47 -12.91
C GLU A 61 13.45 10.88 -12.74
N LEU A 62 14.14 11.75 -11.98
CA LEU A 62 13.62 13.08 -11.62
C LEU A 62 13.42 14.03 -12.82
N LYS A 63 13.97 13.72 -13.99
CA LYS A 63 13.86 14.53 -15.21
C LYS A 63 12.60 14.24 -16.02
N ILE A 64 11.89 13.15 -15.72
CA ILE A 64 10.71 12.70 -16.47
C ILE A 64 9.47 12.93 -15.60
N PRO A 65 8.33 13.38 -16.16
CA PRO A 65 7.12 13.58 -15.40
C PRO A 65 6.60 12.29 -14.77
N PHE A 66 6.08 12.39 -13.55
CA PHE A 66 5.39 11.30 -12.87
C PHE A 66 3.88 11.35 -13.16
N LYS A 67 3.25 10.18 -13.17
CA LYS A 67 1.79 10.01 -13.17
C LYS A 67 1.35 9.51 -11.81
N LEU A 68 0.45 10.24 -11.15
CA LEU A 68 -0.12 9.82 -9.87
C LEU A 68 -1.51 9.25 -10.10
N TYR A 69 -1.69 7.97 -9.77
CA TYR A 69 -2.99 7.35 -9.69
C TYR A 69 -3.45 7.35 -8.24
N ILE A 70 -4.69 7.78 -8.00
CA ILE A 70 -5.29 7.81 -6.68
C ILE A 70 -6.56 6.96 -6.67
N ASN A 71 -6.76 6.24 -5.58
CA ASN A 71 -7.97 5.50 -5.29
C ASN A 71 -8.39 5.78 -3.85
N ALA A 72 -9.68 5.98 -3.64
CA ALA A 72 -10.23 6.21 -2.31
C ALA A 72 -11.56 5.46 -2.20
N CYS A 73 -11.69 4.67 -1.14
CA CYS A 73 -12.94 4.01 -0.75
C CYS A 73 -13.29 4.41 0.69
N GLY A 74 -14.46 4.02 1.19
CA GLY A 74 -14.87 4.37 2.57
C GLY A 74 -13.98 3.83 3.69
N GLU A 75 -13.12 2.86 3.39
CA GLU A 75 -12.26 2.18 4.36
C GLU A 75 -10.79 2.65 4.26
N GLY A 76 -10.35 3.11 3.10
CA GLY A 76 -8.93 3.37 2.86
C GLY A 76 -8.65 4.29 1.68
N LEU A 77 -7.45 4.88 1.74
CA LEU A 77 -6.86 5.71 0.68
C LEU A 77 -5.64 4.99 0.12
N GLY A 78 -5.48 5.04 -1.20
CA GLY A 78 -4.34 4.47 -1.90
C GLY A 78 -3.88 5.36 -3.05
N ALA A 79 -2.58 5.45 -3.25
CA ALA A 79 -1.97 6.14 -4.38
C ALA A 79 -0.85 5.28 -4.97
N SER A 80 -0.67 5.33 -6.28
CA SER A 80 0.49 4.78 -6.97
C SER A 80 1.15 5.85 -7.84
N LEU A 81 2.44 6.02 -7.64
CA LEU A 81 3.28 6.90 -8.45
C LEU A 81 3.88 6.08 -9.58
N HIS A 82 3.58 6.45 -10.81
CA HIS A 82 4.02 5.79 -12.03
C HIS A 82 4.93 6.71 -12.84
N GLN A 83 5.76 6.11 -13.68
CA GLN A 83 6.59 6.84 -14.64
C GLN A 83 6.65 6.06 -15.95
N VAL A 84 6.71 6.79 -17.07
CA VAL A 84 6.92 6.21 -18.40
C VAL A 84 8.42 6.29 -18.69
N GLN A 85 9.09 5.14 -18.74
CA GLN A 85 10.52 5.00 -19.04
C GLN A 85 10.73 4.15 -20.29
N ILE A 86 11.88 4.31 -20.94
CA ILE A 86 12.25 3.45 -22.07
C ILE A 86 12.95 2.21 -21.51
N VAL A 87 12.30 1.06 -21.65
CA VAL A 87 12.86 -0.25 -21.25
C VAL A 87 12.89 -1.11 -22.51
N ASN A 88 14.07 -1.62 -22.88
CA ASN A 88 14.28 -2.40 -24.10
C ASN A 88 13.74 -1.70 -25.37
N ASP A 89 14.11 -0.42 -25.54
CA ASP A 89 13.71 0.44 -26.66
C ASP A 89 12.20 0.68 -26.83
N LYS A 90 11.40 0.36 -25.80
CA LYS A 90 9.95 0.57 -25.80
C LYS A 90 9.52 1.41 -24.60
N PRO A 91 8.52 2.30 -24.77
CA PRO A 91 7.93 3.01 -23.64
C PRO A 91 7.18 2.01 -22.76
N TYR A 92 7.59 1.93 -21.50
CA TYR A 92 6.96 1.13 -20.47
C TYR A 92 6.51 2.05 -19.33
N GLU A 93 5.22 1.99 -18.99
CA GLU A 93 4.71 2.64 -17.80
C GLU A 93 4.73 1.65 -16.64
N GLY A 94 5.50 1.97 -15.61
CA GLY A 94 5.61 1.14 -14.41
C GLY A 94 5.42 1.96 -13.13
N PRO A 95 5.04 1.29 -12.02
CA PRO A 95 4.99 1.92 -10.71
C PRO A 95 6.40 2.16 -10.19
N GLY A 96 6.65 3.35 -9.66
CA GLY A 96 7.87 3.68 -8.89
C GLY A 96 7.64 3.64 -7.37
N CYS A 97 6.39 3.80 -6.91
CA CYS A 97 6.03 3.72 -5.49
C CYS A 97 4.53 3.53 -5.31
N PHE A 98 4.14 2.76 -4.31
CA PHE A 98 2.78 2.70 -3.77
C PHE A 98 2.73 3.36 -2.40
N THR A 99 1.64 4.05 -2.11
CA THR A 99 1.35 4.56 -0.77
C THR A 99 -0.10 4.30 -0.45
N SER A 100 -0.39 3.95 0.80
CA SER A 100 -1.75 3.70 1.23
C SER A 100 -1.86 3.87 2.73
N ARG A 101 -3.05 4.28 3.17
CA ARG A 101 -3.38 4.48 4.58
C ARG A 101 -4.86 4.24 4.83
N GLU A 102 -5.17 3.83 6.05
CA GLU A 102 -6.55 3.76 6.50
C GLU A 102 -7.17 5.16 6.65
N ILE A 103 -8.49 5.21 6.46
CA ILE A 103 -9.28 6.41 6.72
C ILE A 103 -9.48 6.57 8.22
N LYS A 104 -9.20 7.77 8.73
CA LYS A 104 -9.49 8.09 10.13
C LYS A 104 -11.00 8.22 10.33
N PRO A 105 -11.54 7.94 11.53
CA PRO A 105 -12.98 8.08 11.80
C PRO A 105 -13.57 9.46 11.48
N LYS A 106 -12.75 10.52 11.57
CA LYS A 106 -13.15 11.89 11.19
C LYS A 106 -13.23 12.10 9.68
N GLU A 107 -12.39 11.39 8.92
CA GLU A 107 -12.30 11.45 7.46
C GLU A 107 -13.38 10.58 6.78
N ALA A 108 -13.94 9.60 7.50
CA ALA A 108 -14.99 8.70 7.00
C ALA A 108 -16.31 9.41 6.63
N ARG A 109 -16.47 10.68 7.00
CA ARG A 109 -17.65 11.50 6.66
C ARG A 109 -17.50 12.28 5.35
N TYR A 110 -16.32 12.22 4.73
CA TYR A 110 -16.04 12.96 3.51
C TYR A 110 -16.73 12.35 2.29
N GLY A 111 -17.20 13.21 1.40
CA GLY A 111 -17.71 12.79 0.10
C GLY A 111 -16.60 12.26 -0.80
N ALA A 112 -16.96 11.53 -1.87
CA ALA A 112 -16.00 10.91 -2.79
C ALA A 112 -14.95 11.89 -3.35
N SER A 113 -15.35 13.12 -3.71
CA SER A 113 -14.42 14.15 -4.19
C SER A 113 -13.44 14.61 -3.11
N GLN A 114 -13.91 14.77 -1.87
CA GLN A 114 -13.07 15.15 -0.73
C GLN A 114 -12.08 14.05 -0.37
N MET A 115 -12.49 12.78 -0.44
CA MET A 115 -11.60 11.64 -0.21
C MET A 115 -10.50 11.54 -1.28
N LYS A 116 -10.81 11.84 -2.55
CA LYS A 116 -9.79 11.93 -3.60
C LYS A 116 -8.79 13.05 -3.34
N CYS A 117 -9.26 14.24 -2.95
CA CYS A 117 -8.38 15.34 -2.55
C CYS A 117 -7.53 14.98 -1.34
N LEU A 118 -8.10 14.27 -0.36
CA LEU A 118 -7.38 13.80 0.82
C LEU A 118 -6.27 12.78 0.47
N CYS A 119 -6.41 12.05 -0.64
CA CYS A 119 -5.36 11.14 -1.10
C CYS A 119 -4.13 11.88 -1.67
N LEU A 120 -4.28 13.17 -2.03
CA LEU A 120 -3.19 14.02 -2.54
C LEU A 120 -2.42 14.75 -1.43
N VAL A 121 -2.96 14.79 -0.20
CA VAL A 121 -2.44 15.57 0.94
C VAL A 121 -1.87 14.65 2.02
#